data_AF-W2QFH9-F1
#
_entry.id   AF-W2QFH9-F1
#
_cell.length_a   1.000
_cell.length_b   1.000
_cell.length_c   1.000
_cell.angle_alpha   90.00
_cell.angle_beta   90.00
_cell.angle_gamma   90.00
#
_symmetry.space_group_name_H-M   'P 1'
#
loop_
_entity.id
_entity.type
_entity.pdbx_description
1 polymer ?
#
loop_
_entity_poly.entity_id
_entity_poly.type
_entity_poly.pdbx_seq_one_letter_code
_entity_poly.pdbx_strand_id
1 'polypeptide(L)'
;MQIHRWFMGQTCYNDHVRQPSSITWENLPTTGFFDGKSKIAFYTKEDCKGIVRAWFTTEKDFPTNLTIDGINDSIQSFMVWQLNKNPRKYDHPNE
;
A
#
# COMPACT_ATOMS: atom_id res chain seq x y z
N MET A 1 23.18 -12.93 -14.30
CA MET A 1 22.62 -13.30 -12.98
C MET A 1 21.51 -12.31 -12.66
N GLN A 2 20.26 -12.67 -12.99
CA GLN A 2 19.10 -11.81 -12.82
C GLN A 2 18.70 -11.90 -11.35
N ILE A 3 18.97 -10.85 -10.59
CA ILE A 3 18.51 -10.75 -9.20
C ILE A 3 16.99 -10.61 -9.31
N HIS A 4 16.25 -11.68 -9.03
CA HIS A 4 14.84 -11.57 -8.72
C HIS A 4 14.73 -10.71 -7.47
N ARG A 5 14.69 -9.38 -7.64
CA ARG A 5 14.24 -8.47 -6.60
C ARG A 5 12.82 -8.92 -6.31
N TRP A 6 12.67 -9.75 -5.28
CA TRP A 6 11.40 -9.99 -4.63
C TRP A 6 10.75 -8.62 -4.51
N PHE A 7 9.59 -8.46 -5.14
CA PHE A 7 8.71 -7.31 -4.91
C PHE A 7 8.43 -7.34 -3.42
N MET A 8 9.27 -6.66 -2.64
CA MET A 8 9.07 -6.59 -1.21
C MET A 8 7.91 -5.62 -1.07
N GLY A 9 6.73 -6.15 -0.73
CA GLY A 9 5.54 -5.37 -0.42
C GLY A 9 5.86 -4.44 0.74
N GLN A 10 6.45 -3.30 0.41
CA GLN A 10 7.02 -2.30 1.32
C GLN A 10 7.54 -1.03 0.65
N THR A 11 7.48 -0.95 -0.68
CA THR A 11 7.75 0.28 -1.40
C THR A 11 6.50 1.16 -1.36
N CYS A 12 6.69 2.46 -1.13
CA CYS A 12 5.61 3.43 -1.29
C CYS A 12 5.43 3.75 -2.78
N TYR A 13 4.19 3.70 -3.27
CA TYR A 13 3.84 4.03 -4.64
C TYR A 13 3.03 5.33 -4.65
N ASN A 14 3.61 6.39 -5.20
CA ASN A 14 2.99 7.71 -5.37
C ASN A 14 2.47 7.91 -6.81
N ASP A 15 3.09 7.23 -7.78
CA ASP A 15 2.99 7.61 -9.18
C ASP A 15 1.58 7.33 -9.75
N HIS A 16 1.03 8.34 -10.44
CA HIS A 16 -0.28 8.33 -11.11
C HIS A 16 -1.50 7.98 -10.22
N VAL A 17 -1.38 8.07 -8.89
CA VAL A 17 -2.53 8.00 -8.00
C VAL A 17 -3.29 9.32 -8.12
N ARG A 18 -4.25 9.41 -9.05
CA ARG A 18 -4.99 10.63 -9.35
C ARG A 18 -5.82 11.07 -8.12
N GLN A 19 -7.09 10.71 -8.11
CA GLN A 19 -8.06 10.93 -7.03
C GLN A 19 -9.10 9.82 -7.20
N PRO A 20 -8.79 8.58 -6.75
CA PRO A 20 -9.68 7.45 -7.00
C PRO A 20 -10.91 7.50 -6.08
N SER A 21 -12.08 7.20 -6.66
CA SER A 21 -13.34 7.00 -5.94
C SER A 21 -13.70 5.52 -5.76
N SER A 22 -12.90 4.61 -6.33
CA SER A 22 -13.01 3.16 -6.14
C SER A 22 -11.63 2.49 -6.22
N ILE A 23 -11.52 1.31 -5.61
CA ILE A 23 -10.27 0.55 -5.52
C ILE A 23 -10.60 -0.93 -5.64
N THR A 24 -9.79 -1.63 -6.42
CA THR A 24 -9.74 -3.09 -6.42
C THR A 24 -8.28 -3.53 -6.40
N TRP A 25 -8.01 -4.72 -5.86
CA TRP A 25 -6.69 -5.34 -5.94
C TRP A 25 -6.83 -6.83 -6.18
N GLU A 26 -5.85 -7.38 -6.88
CA GLU A 26 -5.71 -8.81 -7.14
C GLU A 26 -4.23 -9.18 -7.12
N ASN A 27 -3.93 -10.47 -6.96
CA ASN A 27 -2.58 -11.01 -7.06
C ASN A 27 -1.54 -10.36 -6.10
N LEU A 28 -2.01 -9.82 -4.97
CA LEU A 28 -1.13 -9.33 -3.92
C LEU A 28 -0.61 -10.48 -3.03
N PRO A 29 0.57 -10.33 -2.40
CA PRO A 29 1.03 -11.27 -1.39
C PRO A 29 -0.03 -11.48 -0.32
N THR A 30 -0.35 -12.72 0.02
CA THR A 30 -1.35 -13.06 1.06
C THR A 30 -0.70 -13.36 2.41
N THR A 31 0.61 -13.61 2.45
CA THR A 31 1.39 -13.90 3.65
C THR A 31 2.27 -12.71 4.04
N GLY A 32 2.50 -12.51 5.33
CA GLY A 32 3.28 -11.39 5.86
C GLY A 32 3.38 -11.36 7.38
N PHE A 33 3.90 -10.27 7.93
CA PHE A 33 4.16 -10.09 9.36
C PHE A 33 2.88 -9.82 10.18
N PHE A 34 1.80 -9.36 9.54
CA PHE A 34 0.58 -8.95 10.23
C PHE A 34 -0.34 -10.15 10.39
N ASP A 35 -0.27 -10.82 11.54
CA ASP A 35 -1.05 -12.04 11.83
C ASP A 35 -0.80 -13.16 10.79
N GLY A 36 0.44 -13.26 10.30
CA GLY A 36 0.83 -14.18 9.23
C GLY A 36 0.40 -13.73 7.83
N LYS A 37 -0.22 -12.56 7.69
CA LYS A 37 -0.79 -12.01 6.45
C LYS A 37 -0.17 -10.67 6.06
N SER A 38 -0.46 -10.25 4.83
CA SER A 38 -0.12 -8.93 4.31
C SER A 38 -1.34 -8.00 4.32
N LYS A 39 -1.08 -6.69 4.35
CA LYS A 39 -2.11 -5.66 4.15
C LYS A 39 -1.80 -4.81 2.93
N ILE A 40 -2.80 -4.17 2.36
CA ILE A 40 -2.63 -3.03 1.46
C ILE A 40 -3.13 -1.79 2.17
N ALA A 41 -2.31 -0.74 2.16
CA ALA A 41 -2.56 0.52 2.84
C ALA A 41 -2.62 1.68 1.85
N PHE A 42 -3.60 2.56 2.02
CA PHE A 42 -3.85 3.75 1.21
C PHE A 42 -3.72 5.00 2.07
N TYR A 43 -3.09 6.02 1.50
CA TYR A 43 -2.67 7.23 2.20
C TYR A 43 -3.17 8.48 1.49
N THR A 44 -3.57 9.48 2.27
CA THR A 44 -4.11 10.74 1.73
C THR A 44 -3.05 11.76 1.31
N LYS A 45 -1.77 11.43 1.46
CA LYS A 45 -0.64 12.23 1.02
C LYS A 45 0.40 11.37 0.31
N GLU A 46 1.23 12.00 -0.50
CA GLU A 46 2.43 11.40 -1.05
C GLU A 46 3.39 10.88 0.05
N ASP A 47 4.30 9.99 -0.35
CA ASP A 47 5.29 9.31 0.48
C ASP A 47 4.70 8.46 1.62
N CYS A 48 3.48 7.96 1.44
CA CYS A 48 2.81 7.10 2.42
C CYS A 48 2.66 7.81 3.78
N LYS A 49 2.22 9.07 3.73
CA LYS A 49 1.97 9.95 4.88
C LYS A 49 0.48 10.31 4.99
N GLY A 50 0.11 11.03 6.04
CA GLY A 50 -1.26 11.51 6.24
C GLY A 50 -2.18 10.45 6.84
N ILE A 51 -3.47 10.50 6.50
CA ILE A 51 -4.46 9.54 6.99
C ILE A 51 -4.22 8.22 6.26
N VAL A 52 -4.23 7.11 7.00
CA VAL A 52 -4.03 5.76 6.46
C VAL A 52 -5.22 4.86 6.73
N ARG A 53 -5.65 4.12 5.70
CA ARG A 53 -6.58 2.99 5.81
C ARG A 53 -5.93 1.77 5.21
N ALA A 54 -6.08 0.63 5.88
CA ALA A 54 -5.44 -0.61 5.45
C ALA A 54 -6.33 -1.82 5.67
N TRP A 55 -6.33 -2.72 4.68
CA TRP A 55 -7.09 -3.97 4.68
C TRP A 55 -6.16 -5.15 4.45
N PHE A 56 -6.53 -6.33 4.91
CA PHE A 56 -5.78 -7.53 4.54
C PHE A 56 -5.90 -7.73 3.02
N THR A 57 -4.80 -8.13 2.37
CA THR A 57 -4.79 -8.40 0.92
C THR A 57 -5.69 -9.57 0.52
N THR A 58 -6.11 -10.39 1.51
CA THR A 58 -7.06 -11.49 1.34
C THR A 58 -8.53 -11.04 1.38
N GLU A 59 -8.82 -9.80 1.77
CA GLU A 59 -10.18 -9.25 1.70
C GLU A 59 -10.61 -9.09 0.24
N LYS A 60 -11.86 -9.45 -0.06
CA LYS A 60 -12.42 -9.41 -1.42
C LYS A 60 -13.39 -8.25 -1.66
N ASP A 61 -14.12 -7.84 -0.63
CA ASP A 61 -15.21 -6.87 -0.73
C ASP A 61 -14.85 -5.49 -0.14
N PHE A 62 -13.55 -5.25 0.02
CA PHE A 62 -13.00 -4.04 0.63
C PHE A 62 -12.07 -3.29 -0.34
N PRO A 63 -11.94 -1.96 -0.16
CA PRO A 63 -12.86 -1.10 0.59
C PRO A 63 -14.23 -1.02 -0.08
N THR A 64 -15.29 -1.10 0.70
CA THR A 64 -16.67 -1.07 0.18
C THR A 64 -17.11 0.35 -0.17
N ASN A 65 -16.66 1.37 0.58
CA ASN A 65 -17.01 2.77 0.35
C ASN A 65 -15.95 3.74 0.91
N LEU A 66 -15.20 4.37 0.01
CA LEU A 66 -14.11 5.28 0.37
C LEU A 66 -14.58 6.55 1.10
N THR A 67 -15.84 6.96 0.93
CA THR A 67 -16.41 8.13 1.61
C THR A 67 -16.61 7.83 3.10
N ILE A 68 -17.10 6.63 3.43
CA ILE A 68 -17.23 6.17 4.82
C ILE A 68 -15.85 6.00 5.45
N ASP A 69 -14.89 5.52 4.67
CA ASP A 69 -13.49 5.39 5.10
C ASP A 69 -12.79 6.74 5.28
N GLY A 70 -13.37 7.82 4.75
CA GLY A 70 -12.84 9.19 4.82
C GLY A 70 -11.65 9.45 3.90
N ILE A 71 -11.51 8.66 2.82
CA ILE A 71 -10.37 8.75 1.88
C ILE A 71 -10.80 8.93 0.41
N ASN A 72 -12.10 9.02 0.11
CA ASN A 72 -12.61 9.23 -1.25
C ASN A 72 -11.94 10.43 -1.93
N ASP A 73 -11.49 10.26 -3.18
CA ASP A 73 -10.82 11.27 -4.01
C ASP A 73 -9.56 11.91 -3.38
N SER A 74 -9.06 11.37 -2.27
CA SER A 74 -7.96 11.96 -1.51
C SER A 74 -6.72 11.08 -1.43
N ILE A 75 -6.80 9.86 -1.94
CA ILE A 75 -5.66 8.93 -1.95
C ILE A 75 -4.61 9.46 -2.92
N GLN A 76 -3.38 9.60 -2.42
CA GLN A 76 -2.22 10.07 -3.19
C GLN A 76 -1.07 9.07 -3.18
N SER A 77 -1.10 8.06 -2.30
CA SER A 77 -0.14 6.98 -2.33
C SER A 77 -0.68 5.68 -1.72
N PHE A 78 -0.05 4.56 -2.05
CA PHE A 78 -0.37 3.26 -1.45
C PHE A 78 0.88 2.41 -1.24
N MET A 79 0.78 1.44 -0.33
CA MET A 79 1.86 0.53 0.01
C MET A 79 1.29 -0.82 0.43
N VAL A 80 1.87 -1.91 -0.06
CA VAL A 80 1.63 -3.24 0.52
C VAL A 80 2.48 -3.35 1.78
N TRP A 81 1.87 -3.77 2.89
CA TRP A 81 2.51 -4.04 4.17
C TRP A 81 2.74 -5.53 4.33
N GLN A 82 3.92 -6.00 3.92
CA GLN A 82 4.30 -7.40 4.09
C GLN A 82 5.21 -7.65 5.30
N LEU A 83 6.14 -6.74 5.63
CA LEU A 83 7.04 -6.90 6.78
C LEU A 83 6.82 -5.82 7.85
N ASN A 84 6.49 -4.58 7.48
CA ASN A 84 6.24 -3.50 8.43
C ASN A 84 5.36 -2.40 7.80
N LYS A 85 4.94 -1.42 8.62
CA LYS A 85 4.04 -0.31 8.21
C LYS A 85 4.77 0.89 7.61
N ASN A 86 6.09 0.97 7.77
CA ASN A 86 6.90 2.07 7.27
C ASN A 86 7.43 1.74 5.87
N PRO A 87 7.40 2.69 4.93
CA PRO A 87 8.04 2.46 3.65
C PRO A 87 9.52 2.18 3.86
N ARG A 88 10.09 1.26 3.09
CA ARG A 88 11.55 1.15 3.02
C ARG A 88 12.09 2.47 2.49
N LYS A 89 12.81 3.19 3.34
CA LYS A 89 13.67 4.28 2.87
C LYS A 89 14.78 3.62 2.08
N TYR A 90 14.85 3.91 0.78
CA TYR A 90 16.10 3.73 0.09
C TYR A 90 17.00 4.86 0.58
N ASP A 91 17.83 4.58 1.59
CA ASP A 91 19.02 5.39 1.80
C ASP A 91 19.84 5.16 0.53
N HIS A 92 19.87 6.14 -0.38
CA HIS A 92 20.86 6.13 -1.46
C HIS A 92 22.22 6.21 -0.77
N PRO A 93 23.01 5.13 -0.70
CA PRO A 93 24.34 5.22 -0.15
C PRO A 93 25.15 5.92 -1.26
N ASN A 94 25.50 7.18 -1.01
CA ASN A 94 26.38 8.03 -1.82
C ASN A 94 25.67 8.78 -2.97
N GLU A 95 25.13 9.96 -2.65
CA GLU A 95 25.47 11.17 -3.41
C GLU A 95 26.52 11.94 -2.60
#